data_AF-A0A661IQI4-F1
#
_entry.id   AF-A0A661IQI4-F1
#
_cell.length_a   1.000
_cell.length_b   1.000
_cell.length_c   1.000
_cell.angle_alpha   90.00
_cell.angle_beta   90.00
_cell.angle_gamma   90.00
#
_symmetry.space_group_name_H-M   'P 1'
#
loop_
_entity.id
_entity.type
_entity.pdbx_description
1 polymer ?
#
loop_
_entity_poly.entity_id
_entity_poly.type
_entity_poly.pdbx_seq_one_letter_code
_entity_poly.pdbx_strand_id
1 'polypeptide(L)'
;MGVRKSDGTIYNFTEPLKVNDEMNDFITWLQNNKEDLDPIKLATQAHLKFVTIHPFVDGNGRTARLLMNLILIQNGYPPAVIKVSNRVEYIQAIEKAQNENILDDFHMVIAKAVNESLDTYLEILDGDIVLI
;
A
#
# COMPACT_ATOMS: atom_id res chain seq x y z
N MET A 1 -6.11 16.89 9.64
CA MET A 1 -7.13 16.56 8.61
C MET A 1 -7.61 15.14 8.86
N GLY A 2 -8.80 14.78 8.40
CA GLY A 2 -9.32 13.42 8.57
C GLY A 2 -10.20 12.99 7.39
N VAL A 3 -10.37 11.68 7.24
CA VAL A 3 -11.28 11.08 6.23
C VAL A 3 -12.49 10.48 6.92
N ARG A 4 -13.66 10.68 6.31
CA ARG A 4 -14.89 10.04 6.77
C ARG A 4 -14.89 8.58 6.32
N LYS A 5 -15.03 7.68 7.27
CA LYS A 5 -15.04 6.24 7.05
C LYS A 5 -16.42 5.74 6.60
N SER A 6 -16.45 4.48 6.20
CA SER A 6 -17.66 3.73 5.84
C SER A 6 -18.71 3.65 6.98
N ASP A 7 -18.27 3.58 8.24
CA ASP A 7 -19.13 3.56 9.43
C ASP A 7 -19.61 4.96 9.89
N GLY A 8 -19.21 6.01 9.16
CA GLY A 8 -19.55 7.39 9.46
C GLY A 8 -18.61 8.08 10.46
N THR A 9 -17.66 7.37 11.07
CA THR A 9 -16.63 7.96 11.95
C THR A 9 -15.57 8.71 11.14
N ILE A 10 -14.79 9.55 11.82
CA ILE A 10 -13.67 10.28 11.21
C ILE A 10 -12.36 9.59 11.62
N TYR A 11 -11.58 9.15 10.64
CA TYR A 11 -10.19 8.80 10.88
C TYR A 11 -9.35 10.07 10.92
N ASN A 12 -8.67 10.31 12.03
CA ASN A 12 -7.76 11.44 12.17
C ASN A 12 -6.34 10.97 11.85
N PHE A 13 -5.70 11.64 10.89
CA PHE A 13 -4.29 11.43 10.56
C PHE A 13 -3.38 12.08 11.61
N THR A 14 -2.07 11.93 11.42
CA THR A 14 -1.04 12.59 12.23
C THR A 14 -1.26 14.10 12.35
N GLU A 15 -1.06 14.62 13.57
CA GLU A 15 -1.13 16.05 13.84
C GLU A 15 -0.07 16.80 13.04
N PRO A 16 -0.36 17.96 12.41
CA PRO A 16 0.59 18.64 11.53
C PRO A 16 1.96 18.91 12.14
N LEU A 17 2.02 19.18 13.46
CA LEU A 17 3.27 19.43 14.18
C LEU A 17 4.14 18.18 14.35
N LYS A 18 3.55 16.98 14.24
CA LYS A 18 4.24 15.68 14.40
C LYS A 18 4.60 15.03 13.06
N VAL A 19 4.10 15.55 11.94
CA VAL A 19 4.31 14.94 10.61
C VAL A 19 5.79 14.74 10.29
N ASN A 20 6.64 15.73 10.59
CA ASN A 20 8.07 15.62 10.33
C ASN A 20 8.73 14.51 11.14
N ASP A 21 8.41 14.42 12.43
CA ASP A 21 8.98 13.41 13.33
C ASP A 21 8.53 12.01 12.91
N GLU A 22 7.22 11.83 12.67
CA GLU A 22 6.65 10.56 12.23
C GLU A 22 7.19 10.12 10.85
N MET A 23 7.46 11.05 9.94
CA MET A 23 8.11 10.76 8.66
C MET A 23 9.57 10.33 8.84
N ASN A 24 10.32 10.94 9.77
CA ASN A 24 11.69 10.53 10.08
C ASN A 24 11.72 9.12 10.69
N ASP A 25 10.80 8.84 11.62
CA ASP A 25 10.63 7.52 12.21
C ASP A 25 10.23 6.48 11.17
N PHE A 26 9.34 6.85 10.25
CA PHE A 26 8.95 6.00 9.12
C PHE A 26 10.15 5.66 8.21
N ILE A 27 10.96 6.64 7.83
CA ILE A 27 12.14 6.43 6.99
C ILE A 27 13.15 5.52 7.71
N THR A 28 13.39 5.77 8.99
CA THR A 28 14.30 4.97 9.82
C THR A 28 13.80 3.52 9.91
N TRP A 29 12.52 3.33 10.18
CA TRP A 29 11.88 2.01 10.18
C TRP A 29 12.06 1.31 8.83
N LEU A 30 11.81 2.01 7.71
CA LEU A 30 11.91 1.43 6.37
C LEU A 30 13.35 0.96 6.07
N GLN A 31 14.35 1.76 6.42
CA GLN A 31 15.76 1.42 6.23
C GLN A 31 16.18 0.19 7.05
N ASN A 32 15.70 0.09 8.28
CA ASN A 32 16.05 -0.99 9.19
C ASN A 32 15.36 -2.32 8.85
N ASN A 33 14.20 -2.29 8.17
CA ASN A 33 13.40 -3.49 7.91
C ASN A 33 13.54 -4.02 6.47
N LYS A 34 14.27 -3.33 5.60
CA LYS A 34 14.33 -3.64 4.16
C LYS A 34 14.96 -5.01 3.84
N GLU A 35 15.78 -5.54 4.73
CA GLU A 35 16.48 -6.83 4.54
C GLU A 35 15.83 -7.98 5.33
N ASP A 36 15.08 -7.66 6.38
CA ASP A 36 14.50 -8.64 7.31
C ASP A 36 13.06 -9.05 6.97
N LEU A 37 12.30 -8.16 6.31
CA LEU A 37 10.92 -8.41 5.94
C LEU A 37 10.81 -9.00 4.54
N ASP A 38 9.86 -9.93 4.39
CA ASP A 38 9.37 -10.33 3.07
C ASP A 38 9.00 -9.08 2.23
N PRO A 39 9.40 -8.99 0.95
CA PRO A 39 9.19 -7.79 0.14
C PRO A 39 7.74 -7.33 0.02
N ILE A 40 6.78 -8.27 -0.08
CA ILE A 40 5.35 -7.92 -0.17
C ILE A 40 4.88 -7.36 1.18
N LYS A 41 5.30 -7.97 2.30
CA LYS A 41 5.02 -7.44 3.65
C LYS A 41 5.64 -6.05 3.85
N LEU A 42 6.89 -5.85 3.45
CA LEU A 42 7.57 -4.56 3.53
C LEU A 42 6.81 -3.48 2.75
N ALA A 43 6.47 -3.76 1.49
CA ALA A 43 5.72 -2.85 0.63
C ALA A 43 4.33 -2.52 1.19
N THR A 44 3.62 -3.53 1.71
CA THR A 44 2.30 -3.37 2.34
C THR A 44 2.39 -2.46 3.57
N GLN A 45 3.34 -2.72 4.47
CA GLN A 45 3.51 -1.92 5.69
C GLN A 45 3.98 -0.51 5.38
N ALA A 46 4.89 -0.33 4.42
CA ALA A 46 5.36 0.98 4.00
C ALA A 46 4.21 1.84 3.44
N HIS A 47 3.35 1.25 2.61
CA HIS A 47 2.13 1.90 2.15
C HIS A 47 1.24 2.32 3.33
N LEU A 48 0.93 1.39 4.23
CA LEU A 48 0.03 1.65 5.35
C LEU A 48 0.55 2.74 6.28
N LYS A 49 1.84 2.69 6.64
CA LYS A 49 2.48 3.71 7.49
C LYS A 49 2.43 5.08 6.83
N PHE A 50 2.80 5.18 5.55
CA PHE A 50 2.80 6.45 4.83
C PHE A 50 1.39 7.07 4.72
N VAL A 51 0.37 6.28 4.34
CA VAL A 51 -1.01 6.79 4.19
C VAL A 51 -1.66 7.15 5.53
N THR A 52 -1.18 6.53 6.62
CA THR A 52 -1.59 6.82 8.00
C THR A 52 -0.99 8.14 8.50
N ILE A 53 0.29 8.40 8.20
CA ILE A 53 0.94 9.68 8.51
C ILE A 53 0.29 10.82 7.73
N HIS A 54 -0.01 10.58 6.45
CA HIS A 54 -0.71 11.53 5.57
C HIS A 54 0.02 12.89 5.45
N PRO A 55 1.31 12.92 5.04
CA PRO A 55 2.16 14.10 5.15
C PRO A 55 1.80 15.25 4.19
N PHE A 56 1.03 14.99 3.14
CA PHE A 56 0.70 15.98 2.11
C PHE A 56 -0.75 16.45 2.20
N VAL A 57 -1.02 17.62 1.59
CA VAL A 57 -2.39 18.16 1.48
C VAL A 57 -3.26 17.30 0.55
N ASP A 58 -2.68 16.80 -0.55
CA ASP A 58 -3.30 15.89 -1.50
C ASP A 58 -2.22 14.95 -2.07
N GLY A 59 -2.63 13.81 -2.63
CA GLY A 59 -1.74 12.88 -3.31
C GLY A 59 -1.20 11.76 -2.43
N ASN A 60 -1.58 11.68 -1.16
CA ASN A 60 -1.08 10.66 -0.23
C ASN A 60 -1.33 9.24 -0.72
N GLY A 61 -2.56 8.92 -1.16
CA GLY A 61 -2.86 7.58 -1.70
C GLY A 61 -2.10 7.26 -2.99
N ARG A 62 -1.87 8.25 -3.86
CA ARG A 62 -1.08 8.08 -5.09
C ARG A 62 0.38 7.80 -4.75
N THR A 63 0.95 8.58 -3.84
CA THR A 63 2.33 8.42 -3.38
C THR A 63 2.54 7.12 -2.63
N ALA A 64 1.60 6.72 -1.77
CA ALA A 64 1.65 5.44 -1.05
C ALA A 64 1.74 4.25 -2.01
N ARG A 65 0.94 4.24 -3.09
CA ARG A 65 0.99 3.20 -4.12
C ARG A 65 2.28 3.23 -4.93
N LEU A 66 2.79 4.41 -5.26
CA LEU A 66 4.08 4.54 -5.94
C LEU A 66 5.24 4.04 -5.06
N LEU A 67 5.23 4.35 -3.76
CA LEU A 67 6.23 3.88 -2.81
C LEU A 67 6.18 2.35 -2.64
N MET A 68 4.97 1.80 -2.50
CA MET A 68 4.75 0.35 -2.46
C MET A 68 5.33 -0.33 -3.71
N ASN A 69 5.01 0.19 -4.89
CA ASN A 69 5.50 -0.39 -6.14
C ASN A 69 7.00 -0.19 -6.34
N LEU A 70 7.58 0.92 -5.87
CA LEU A 70 9.03 1.10 -5.86
C LEU A 70 9.71 -0.02 -5.07
N ILE A 71 9.21 -0.32 -3.86
CA ILE A 71 9.75 -1.40 -3.02
C ILE A 71 9.60 -2.76 -3.71
N LEU A 72 8.44 -3.06 -4.29
CA LEU A 72 8.20 -4.31 -5.02
C LEU A 72 9.18 -4.47 -6.21
N ILE A 73 9.31 -3.45 -7.05
CA ILE A 73 10.18 -3.45 -8.22
C ILE A 73 11.65 -3.60 -7.83
N GLN A 74 12.09 -2.92 -6.76
CA GLN A 74 13.46 -3.05 -6.23
C GLN A 74 13.77 -4.48 -5.77
N ASN A 75 12.74 -5.27 -5.42
CA ASN A 75 12.86 -6.66 -4.99
C ASN A 75 12.48 -7.68 -6.11
N GLY A 76 12.36 -7.24 -7.36
CA GLY A 76 12.10 -8.11 -8.50
C GLY A 76 10.64 -8.54 -8.68
N TYR A 77 9.70 -7.93 -7.97
CA TYR A 77 8.27 -8.17 -8.15
C TYR A 77 7.68 -7.22 -9.19
N PRO A 78 6.64 -7.64 -9.95
CA PRO A 78 5.87 -6.71 -10.77
C PRO A 78 5.11 -5.71 -9.88
N PRO A 79 4.71 -4.56 -10.43
CA PRO A 79 3.91 -3.60 -9.70
C PRO A 79 2.54 -4.19 -9.32
N ALA A 80 2.10 -3.96 -8.09
CA ALA A 80 0.74 -4.30 -7.66
C ALA A 80 -0.25 -3.23 -8.17
N VAL A 81 -1.07 -3.60 -9.15
CA VAL A 81 -2.07 -2.70 -9.76
C VAL A 81 -3.42 -2.86 -9.06
N ILE A 82 -3.76 -1.90 -8.19
CA ILE A 82 -5.07 -1.85 -7.54
C ILE A 82 -6.12 -1.34 -8.53
N LYS A 83 -6.92 -2.25 -9.09
CA LYS A 83 -7.99 -1.95 -10.06
C LYS A 83 -9.11 -1.13 -9.41
N VAL A 84 -9.77 -0.30 -10.23
CA VAL A 84 -10.92 0.52 -9.77
C VAL A 84 -12.05 -0.34 -9.21
N SER A 85 -12.27 -1.53 -9.78
CA SER A 85 -13.22 -2.53 -9.29
C SER A 85 -12.94 -2.98 -7.85
N ASN A 86 -11.68 -3.00 -7.43
CA ASN A 86 -11.25 -3.42 -6.10
C ASN A 86 -11.10 -2.25 -5.12
N ARG A 87 -11.49 -1.02 -5.51
CA ARG A 87 -11.33 0.18 -4.68
C ARG A 87 -12.01 0.03 -3.31
N VAL A 88 -13.21 -0.56 -3.26
CA VAL A 88 -13.96 -0.71 -2.00
C VAL A 88 -13.21 -1.62 -1.04
N GLU A 89 -12.82 -2.82 -1.51
CA GLU A 89 -12.04 -3.80 -0.75
C GLU A 89 -10.71 -3.20 -0.25
N TYR A 90 -9.98 -2.50 -1.12
CA TYR A 90 -8.73 -1.83 -0.78
C TYR A 90 -8.90 -0.77 0.32
N ILE A 91 -9.93 0.08 0.24
CA ILE A 91 -10.18 1.11 1.26
C ILE A 91 -10.59 0.47 2.59
N GLN A 92 -11.46 -0.55 2.56
CA GLN A 92 -11.89 -1.26 3.76
C GLN A 92 -10.73 -1.96 4.47
N ALA A 93 -9.82 -2.57 3.72
CA ALA A 93 -8.64 -3.22 4.28
C ALA A 93 -7.70 -2.22 4.96
N ILE A 94 -7.52 -1.02 4.39
CA ILE A 94 -6.76 0.07 5.03
C ILE A 94 -7.48 0.53 6.32
N GLU A 95 -8.78 0.80 6.25
CA GLU A 95 -9.57 1.25 7.42
C GLU A 95 -9.45 0.24 8.57
N LYS A 96 -9.56 -1.05 8.27
CA LYS A 96 -9.40 -2.12 9.27
C LYS A 96 -7.99 -2.15 9.85
N ALA A 97 -6.96 -2.11 8.99
CA ALA A 97 -5.58 -2.11 9.45
C ALA A 97 -5.24 -0.90 10.32
N GLN A 98 -5.81 0.27 10.02
CA GLN A 98 -5.62 1.49 10.81
C GLN A 98 -6.32 1.47 12.17
N ASN A 99 -7.45 0.76 12.30
CA ASN A 99 -8.26 0.79 13.53
C ASN A 99 -7.96 -0.39 14.45
N GLU A 100 -7.81 -1.59 13.88
CA GLU A 100 -7.70 -2.84 14.62
C GLU A 100 -6.25 -3.36 14.66
N ASN A 101 -5.34 -2.68 13.96
CA ASN A 101 -3.95 -3.11 13.74
C ASN A 101 -3.86 -4.51 13.11
N ILE A 102 -4.90 -4.91 12.37
CA ILE A 102 -4.99 -6.19 11.63
C ILE A 102 -4.55 -5.93 10.20
N LEU A 103 -3.31 -6.32 9.87
CA LEU A 103 -2.71 -6.10 8.56
C LEU A 103 -3.09 -7.15 7.51
N ASP A 104 -3.57 -8.31 7.93
CA ASP A 104 -3.70 -9.50 7.09
C ASP A 104 -4.58 -9.26 5.85
N ASP A 105 -5.73 -8.61 6.02
CA ASP A 105 -6.64 -8.29 4.91
C ASP A 105 -5.96 -7.36 3.90
N PHE A 106 -5.23 -6.35 4.39
CA PHE A 106 -4.54 -5.42 3.51
C PHE A 106 -3.36 -6.08 2.80
N HIS A 107 -2.61 -6.94 3.50
CA HIS A 107 -1.57 -7.76 2.89
C HIS A 107 -2.14 -8.68 1.81
N MET A 108 -3.30 -9.29 2.04
CA MET A 108 -3.97 -10.15 1.06
C MET A 108 -4.38 -9.37 -0.19
N VAL A 109 -4.90 -8.15 -0.04
CA VAL A 109 -5.23 -7.27 -1.18
C VAL A 109 -3.99 -7.00 -2.03
N ILE A 110 -2.85 -6.68 -1.41
CA ILE A 110 -1.62 -6.41 -2.14
C ILE A 110 -1.07 -7.69 -2.79
N ALA A 111 -1.02 -8.79 -2.06
CA ALA A 111 -0.54 -10.08 -2.58
C ALA A 111 -1.36 -10.55 -3.79
N LYS A 112 -2.69 -10.42 -3.73
CA LYS A 112 -3.57 -10.71 -4.86
C LYS A 112 -3.26 -9.83 -6.08
N ALA A 113 -3.06 -8.52 -5.87
CA ALA A 113 -2.73 -7.61 -6.97
C ALA A 113 -1.34 -7.90 -7.59
N VAL A 114 -0.37 -8.36 -6.79
CA VAL A 114 0.93 -8.85 -7.29
C VAL A 114 0.73 -10.11 -8.13
N ASN A 115 -0.03 -11.09 -7.62
CA ASN A 115 -0.31 -12.34 -8.35
C ASN A 115 -1.02 -12.09 -9.67
N GLU A 116 -2.07 -11.25 -9.71
CA GLU A 116 -2.75 -10.90 -10.95
C GLU A 116 -1.80 -10.26 -11.99
N SER A 117 -0.80 -9.51 -11.50
CA SER A 117 0.21 -8.91 -12.37
C SER A 117 1.23 -9.94 -12.86
N LEU A 118 1.61 -10.90 -12.02
CA LEU A 118 2.44 -12.05 -12.41
C LEU A 118 1.73 -12.93 -13.45
N ASP A 119 0.47 -13.26 -13.22
CA ASP A 119 -0.36 -14.05 -14.15
C ASP A 119 -0.40 -13.37 -15.52
N THR A 120 -0.65 -12.06 -15.56
CA THR A 120 -0.62 -11.27 -16.80
C THR A 120 0.74 -11.37 -17.50
N TYR A 121 1.85 -11.36 -16.75
CA TYR A 121 3.19 -11.45 -17.34
C TYR A 121 3.46 -12.85 -17.89
N LEU A 122 3.03 -13.90 -17.19
CA LEU A 122 3.15 -15.28 -17.64
C LEU A 122 2.33 -15.53 -18.92
N GLU A 123 1.08 -15.06 -18.96
CA GLU A 123 0.23 -15.13 -20.16
C GLU A 123 0.88 -14.45 -21.37
N ILE A 124 1.52 -13.30 -21.17
CA ILE A 124 2.27 -12.60 -22.23
C ILE A 124 3.46 -13.43 -22.71
N LEU A 125 4.20 -14.06 -21.80
CA LEU A 125 5.39 -14.85 -22.11
C LEU A 125 5.04 -16.18 -22.81
N ASP A 126 3.94 -16.81 -22.44
CA ASP A 126 3.46 -18.05 -23.04
C ASP A 126 2.82 -17.83 -24.42
N GLY A 127 2.59 -16.57 -24.82
CA GLY A 127 2.07 -16.18 -26.12
C GLY A 127 0.54 -16.27 -26.22
N ASP A 128 -0.15 -16.37 -25.09
CA ASP A 128 -1.59 -16.59 -25.00
C ASP A 128 -2.44 -15.30 -25.13
N ILE A 129 -1.84 -14.16 -25.48
CA ILE A 129 -2.60 -12.91 -25.67
C ILE A 129 -2.90 -12.61 -27.14
N VAL A 130 -4.19 -12.72 -27.47
CA VAL A 130 -4.85 -11.97 -28.54
C VAL A 130 -4.91 -10.51 -28.09
N LEU A 131 -4.16 -9.63 -28.76
CA LEU A 131 -4.20 -8.19 -28.56
C LEU A 131 -5.66 -7.67 -28.67
N ILE A 132 -6.15 -7.03 -27.60
CA ILE A 132 -7.40 -6.24 -27.61
C ILE A 132 -7.12 -4.86 -28.21
#